data_AF-A0A9E6JT62-F1
#
_entry.id   AF-A0A9E6JT62-F1
#
_cell.length_a   1.000
_cell.length_b   1.000
_cell.length_c   1.000
_cell.angle_alpha   90.00
_cell.angle_beta   90.00
_cell.angle_gamma   90.00
#
_symmetry.space_group_name_H-M   'P 1'
#
loop_
_entity.id
_entity.type
_entity.pdbx_description
1 polymer ?
#
loop_
_entity_poly.entity_id
_entity_poly.type
_entity_poly.pdbx_seq_one_letter_code
_entity_poly.pdbx_strand_id
1 'polypeptide(L)' 'MDTAELKSNLHKLIVETDDISVLSKIQAYISTLKSKKIDWWDDISNMEKKAIESGLKQLDNGEGVSDEVVNKKVNKLLRK' A
#
# COMPACT_ATOMS: atom_id res chain seq x y z
N MET A 1 25.32 9.94 -18.48
CA MET A 1 24.97 10.19 -17.07
C MET A 1 25.19 8.94 -16.27
N ASP A 2 26.18 8.93 -15.39
CA ASP A 2 26.42 7.82 -14.47
C ASP A 2 25.71 8.05 -13.11
N THR A 3 25.75 7.04 -12.24
CA THR A 3 25.09 7.10 -10.93
C THR A 3 25.65 8.20 -10.02
N ALA A 4 26.93 8.54 -10.13
CA ALA A 4 27.57 9.57 -9.31
C ALA A 4 27.14 10.97 -9.79
N GLU A 5 27.12 11.18 -11.11
CA GLU A 5 26.67 12.40 -11.76
C GLU A 5 25.20 12.69 -11.42
N LEU A 6 24.33 11.67 -11.49
CA LEU A 6 22.92 11.81 -11.10
C LEU A 6 22.74 12.19 -9.63
N LYS A 7 23.51 11.58 -8.72
CA LYS A 7 23.46 11.93 -7.28
C LYS A 7 23.89 13.36 -7.03
N SER A 8 24.96 13.81 -7.70
CA SER A 8 25.45 15.17 -7.59
C SER A 8 24.39 16.19 -8.04
N ASN A 9 23.75 15.93 -9.18
CA ASN A 9 22.68 16.78 -9.71
C ASN A 9 21.47 16.86 -8.76
N LEU A 10 21.03 15.72 -8.21
CA LEU A 10 19.92 15.70 -7.25
C LEU A 10 20.27 16.43 -5.96
N HIS A 11 21.49 16.27 -5.45
CA HIS A 11 21.94 16.99 -4.26
C HIS A 11 21.95 18.50 -4.49
N LYS A 12 22.44 18.95 -5.65
CA LYS A 12 22.41 20.37 -6.03
C LYS A 12 20.98 20.93 -6.04
N LEU A 13 20.04 20.24 -6.68
CA LEU A 13 18.64 20.66 -6.71
C LEU A 13 18.01 20.76 -5.30
N ILE A 14 18.35 19.83 -4.40
CA ILE A 14 17.88 19.87 -3.01
C ILE A 14 18.45 21.08 -2.26
N VAL A 15 19.76 21.36 -2.42
CA VAL A 15 20.42 22.50 -1.77
C VAL A 15 19.89 23.84 -2.28
N GLU A 16 19.56 23.94 -3.56
CA GLU A 16 19.03 25.16 -4.19
C GLU A 16 17.53 25.39 -3.95
N THR A 17 16.84 24.44 -3.30
CA THR A 17 15.39 24.56 -3.01
C THR A 17 15.16 25.06 -1.59
N ASP A 18 14.61 26.27 -1.46
CA ASP A 18 14.23 26.85 -0.15
C ASP A 18 12.79 26.50 0.28
N ASP A 19 11.97 25.94 -0.61
CA ASP A 19 10.58 25.56 -0.31
C ASP A 19 10.50 24.24 0.46
N ILE A 20 10.21 24.34 1.77
CA ILE A 20 10.07 23.19 2.67
C ILE A 20 8.96 22.22 2.24
N SER A 21 7.90 22.68 1.57
CA SER A 21 6.83 21.83 1.06
C SER A 21 7.33 20.93 -0.06
N VAL A 22 8.17 21.47 -0.96
CA VAL A 22 8.80 20.72 -2.04
C VAL A 22 9.79 19.71 -1.48
N LEU A 23 10.66 20.13 -0.55
CA LEU A 23 11.61 19.25 0.11
C LEU A 23 10.92 18.10 0.85
N SER A 24 9.81 18.38 1.56
CA SER A 24 9.03 17.36 2.27
C SER A 24 8.45 16.31 1.33
N LYS A 25 7.94 16.72 0.16
CA LYS A 25 7.40 15.79 -0.85
C LYS A 25 8.50 14.91 -1.44
N ILE A 26 9.67 15.48 -1.74
CA ILE A 26 10.83 14.73 -2.25
C ILE A 26 11.31 13.71 -1.21
N GLN A 27 11.43 14.13 0.06
CA GLN A 27 11.81 13.25 1.16
C GLN A 27 10.80 12.09 1.30
N ALA A 28 9.50 12.38 1.32
CA ALA A 28 8.46 11.37 1.40
C ALA A 28 8.55 10.38 0.23
N TYR A 29 8.66 10.86 -1.00
CA TYR A 29 8.75 10.02 -2.19
C TYR A 29 9.98 9.08 -2.17
N ILE A 30 11.17 9.61 -1.87
CA ILE A 30 12.40 8.80 -1.77
C ILE A 30 12.29 7.79 -0.62
N SER A 31 11.67 8.19 0.50
CA SER A 31 11.44 7.31 1.65
C SER A 31 10.49 6.17 1.31
N THR A 32 9.40 6.43 0.58
CA THR A 32 8.48 5.40 0.08
C THR A 32 9.16 4.43 -0.89
N LEU A 33 9.99 4.94 -1.80
CA LEU A 33 10.73 4.07 -2.72
C LEU A 33 11.76 3.19 -2.00
N LYS A 34 12.34 3.68 -0.90
CA LYS A 34 13.21 2.89 -0.01
C LYS A 34 12.42 1.95 0.90
N SER A 35 11.23 2.34 1.32
CA SER A 35 10.34 1.54 2.17
C SER A 35 9.61 0.44 1.40
N LYS A 36 9.76 0.32 0.08
CA LYS A 36 9.41 -0.90 -0.70
C LYS A 36 10.17 -2.16 -0.25
N LYS A 37 10.99 -2.07 0.81
CA LYS A 37 11.57 -3.19 1.57
C LYS A 37 10.89 -3.43 2.93
N ILE A 38 9.76 -2.80 3.20
CA ILE A 38 8.86 -3.11 4.31
C ILE A 38 7.71 -3.88 3.67
N ASP A 39 7.57 -5.15 4.04
CA ASP A 39 6.45 -5.97 3.62
C ASP A 39 5.18 -5.30 4.18
N TRP A 40 4.16 -5.06 3.35
CA TRP A 40 2.90 -4.45 3.80
C TRP A 40 2.26 -5.26 4.93
N TRP A 41 2.63 -6.54 5.03
CA TRP A 41 2.31 -7.40 6.15
C TRP A 41 2.75 -6.78 7.48
N ASP A 42 3.90 -6.12 7.56
CA ASP A 42 4.41 -5.54 8.81
C ASP A 42 3.70 -4.23 9.20
N ASP A 43 2.94 -3.62 8.29
CA ASP A 43 2.22 -2.36 8.49
C ASP A 43 0.77 -2.55 8.97
N ILE A 44 0.23 -3.77 8.95
CA ILE A 44 -1.13 -4.07 9.43
C ILE A 44 -1.14 -4.60 10.86
N SER A 45 -2.20 -4.28 11.61
CA SER A 45 -2.35 -4.71 13.00
C SER A 45 -2.47 -6.23 13.12
N ASN A 46 -2.14 -6.75 14.29
CA ASN A 46 -2.32 -8.18 14.59
C ASN A 46 -3.78 -8.65 14.44
N MET A 47 -4.76 -7.75 14.59
CA MET A 47 -6.17 -8.08 14.37
C MET A 47 -6.48 -8.25 12.88
N GLU A 48 -5.94 -7.37 12.03
CA GLU A 48 -6.09 -7.44 10.58
C GLU A 48 -5.39 -8.68 10.02
N LYS A 49 -4.19 -9.01 10.50
CA LYS A 49 -3.48 -10.27 10.15
C LYS A 49 -4.34 -11.49 10.45
N LYS A 50 -4.89 -11.57 11.68
CA LYS A 50 -5.76 -12.67 12.11
C LYS A 50 -7.04 -12.77 11.29
N ALA A 51 -7.63 -11.65 10.90
CA ALA A 51 -8.83 -11.63 10.06
C ALA A 51 -8.53 -12.20 8.67
N ILE A 52 -7.39 -11.81 8.07
CA ILE A 52 -6.94 -12.31 6.78
C ILE A 52 -6.65 -13.82 6.85
N GLU A 53 -5.88 -14.28 7.84
CA GLU A 53 -5.58 -15.70 8.05
C GLU A 53 -6.85 -16.54 8.25
N SER A 54 -7.83 -16.00 8.99
CA SER A 54 -9.12 -16.66 9.20
C SER A 54 -9.89 -16.78 7.89
N GLY A 55 -9.94 -15.71 7.09
CA GLY A 55 -10.58 -15.72 5.78
C GLY A 55 -9.95 -16.72 4.81
N LEU A 56 -8.62 -16.82 4.77
CA LEU A 56 -7.91 -17.82 3.97
C LEU A 56 -8.28 -19.24 4.40
N LYS A 57 -8.28 -19.52 5.70
CA LYS A 57 -8.67 -20.83 6.23
C LYS A 57 -10.13 -21.19 5.90
N GLN A 58 -11.03 -20.22 5.96
CA GLN A 58 -12.43 -20.42 5.57
C GLN A 58 -12.56 -20.74 4.08
N LEU A 59 -11.78 -20.08 3.22
CA LEU A 59 -11.74 -20.40 1.79
C LEU A 59 -11.21 -21.82 1.54
N ASP A 60 -10.13 -22.22 2.22
CA ASP A 60 -9.57 -23.58 2.11
C ASP A 60 -10.57 -24.66 2.58
N ASN A 61 -11.38 -24.34 3.59
CA ASN A 61 -12.46 -25.20 4.07
C ASN A 61 -13.69 -25.23 3.14
N GLY A 62 -13.71 -24.46 2.04
CA GLY A 62 -14.85 -24.36 1.13
C GLY A 62 -16.02 -23.53 1.68
N GLU A 63 -15.79 -22.72 2.72
CA GLU A 63 -16.79 -21.83 3.32
C GLU A 63 -16.97 -20.53 2.50
N GLY A 64 -16.20 -20.37 1.42
CA GLY A 64 -16.34 -19.29 0.45
C GLY A 64 -17.67 -19.34 -0.30
N VAL A 65 -18.24 -18.17 -0.58
CA VAL A 65 -19.41 -18.01 -1.45
C VAL A 65 -19.00 -17.26 -2.69
N SER A 66 -19.55 -17.63 -3.86
CA SER A 66 -19.24 -16.91 -5.10
C SER A 66 -19.85 -15.51 -5.11
N ASP A 67 -19.20 -14.61 -5.85
CA ASP A 67 -19.67 -13.23 -6.00
C ASP A 67 -21.09 -13.15 -6.55
N GLU A 68 -21.50 -14.08 -7.40
CA GLU A 68 -22.88 -14.17 -7.90
C GLU A 68 -23.90 -14.40 -6.78
N VAL A 69 -23.56 -15.27 -5.81
CA VAL A 69 -24.42 -15.56 -4.65
C VAL A 69 -24.51 -14.33 -3.74
N VAL A 70 -23.38 -13.67 -3.50
CA VAL A 70 -23.33 -12.43 -2.71
C VAL A 70 -24.16 -11.32 -3.38
N ASN A 71 -23.96 -11.09 -4.68
CA ASN A 71 -24.67 -10.07 -5.44
C ASN A 71 -26.18 -10.32 -5.48
N LYS A 72 -26.62 -11.57 -5.63
CA LYS A 72 -28.06 -11.92 -5.54
C LYS A 72 -28.63 -11.58 -4.16
N LYS A 73 -27.90 -11.86 -3.07
CA LYS A 73 -28.32 -11.54 -1.70
C LYS A 73 -28.39 -10.04 -1.47
N VAL A 74 -27.37 -9.30 -1.88
CA VAL A 74 -27.30 -7.84 -1.76
C VAL A 74 -28.43 -7.18 -2.56
N ASN A 75 -28.64 -7.57 -3.82
CA ASN A 75 -29.74 -7.06 -4.64
C ASN A 75 -31.12 -7.35 -4.04
N LYS A 76 -31.29 -8.49 -3.35
CA LYS A 76 -32.53 -8.81 -2.63
C LYS A 76 -32.72 -7.96 -1.36
N LEU A 77 -31.65 -7.63 -0.64
CA LEU A 77 -31.70 -6.77 0.56
C LEU A 77 -31.90 -5.29 0.22
N LEU A 78 -31.35 -4.82 -0.90
CA LEU A 78 -31.46 -3.44 -1.37
C LEU A 78 -32.79 -3.15 -2.09
N ARG A 79 -33.52 -4.19 -2.49
CA ARG A 79 -34.91 -4.07 -2.95
C ARG A 79 -35.84 -4.09 -1.75
N LYS A 80 -36.07 -2.90 -1.18
CA LYS A 80 -37.22 -2.60 -0.32
C LYS A 80 -38.49 -2.56 -1.16
#